data_AF-A0A9E2SB75-F1
#
_entry.id   AF-A0A9E2SB75-F1
#
_cell.length_a   1.000
_cell.length_b   1.000
_cell.length_c   1.000
_cell.angle_alpha   90.00
_cell.angle_beta   90.00
_cell.angle_gamma   90.00
#
_symmetry.space_group_name_H-M   'P 1'
#
loop_
_entity.id
_entity.type
_entity.pdbx_description
1 polymer ?
#
loop_
_entity_poly.entity_id
_entity_poly.type
_entity_poly.pdbx_seq_one_letter_code
_entity_poly.pdbx_strand_id
1 'polypeptide(L)'
;MASAKKKAAPKKSAAKKAIAKKTPAKKSVPAKKAAKKAAPKKTPAKGIIDKILRKRHTIYIESAAFFPLSSATGYVDHFQDGRCAAVAPGDLSVALPIPVGAILKSISIHYMNTTTNTVIAFFLRKHANRHSPSGEIEMSFINLPPGTLPPDNYLTVTDTTFPDGGVIQDKFLHYITIPGTGDFPGGLKISVRGVSLVYDF
;
A
#
# COMPACT_ATOMS: atom_id res chain seq x y z
N MET A 1 29.13 19.12 -45.29
CA MET A 1 28.06 18.32 -44.67
C MET A 1 28.00 16.98 -45.42
N ALA A 2 28.12 15.85 -44.73
CA ALA A 2 28.22 14.53 -45.34
C ALA A 2 27.24 13.54 -44.70
N SER A 3 26.78 12.59 -45.54
CA SER A 3 26.07 11.33 -45.27
C SER A 3 24.58 11.41 -44.92
N ALA A 4 23.65 11.25 -45.87
CA ALA A 4 23.24 10.05 -46.64
C ALA A 4 22.23 9.13 -45.90
N LYS A 5 20.96 9.29 -46.28
CA LYS A 5 19.77 8.53 -45.83
C LYS A 5 19.44 7.48 -46.90
N LYS A 6 19.41 6.18 -46.57
CA LYS A 6 19.02 5.10 -47.48
C LYS A 6 17.62 4.58 -47.14
N LYS A 7 16.69 4.70 -48.10
CA LYS A 7 15.33 4.10 -48.12
C LYS A 7 15.41 2.63 -48.58
N ALA A 8 14.48 1.78 -48.13
CA ALA A 8 13.44 1.16 -48.98
C ALA A 8 12.87 -0.15 -48.37
N ALA A 9 11.57 -0.33 -48.55
CA ALA A 9 10.76 -1.56 -48.37
C ALA A 9 10.10 -1.89 -49.75
N PRO A 10 9.12 -2.81 -49.87
CA PRO A 10 8.98 -4.25 -49.53
C PRO A 10 8.55 -5.11 -50.77
N LYS A 11 8.39 -6.45 -50.68
CA LYS A 11 7.26 -7.28 -51.24
C LYS A 11 7.47 -8.83 -51.19
N LYS A 12 6.34 -9.55 -51.32
CA LYS A 12 5.97 -10.96 -50.99
C LYS A 12 6.21 -12.07 -52.07
N SER A 13 6.04 -13.33 -51.60
CA SER A 13 5.53 -14.57 -52.27
C SER A 13 6.58 -15.48 -52.96
N ALA A 14 6.47 -16.80 -53.14
CA ALA A 14 5.38 -17.81 -53.01
C ALA A 14 5.95 -19.24 -52.83
N ALA A 15 5.06 -20.22 -52.57
CA ALA A 15 5.31 -21.64 -52.26
C ALA A 15 5.53 -22.57 -53.48
N LYS A 16 6.06 -23.80 -53.26
CA LYS A 16 5.79 -25.00 -54.08
C LYS A 16 5.94 -26.33 -53.30
N LYS A 17 5.00 -27.24 -53.58
CA LYS A 17 4.75 -28.60 -53.03
C LYS A 17 5.64 -29.69 -53.63
N ALA A 18 5.80 -30.83 -52.92
CA ALA A 18 5.74 -32.20 -53.49
C ALA A 18 5.47 -33.27 -52.40
N ILE A 19 4.65 -34.28 -52.71
CA ILE A 19 4.18 -35.40 -51.85
C ILE A 19 4.38 -36.72 -52.61
N ALA A 20 4.47 -37.85 -51.86
CA ALA A 20 4.21 -39.27 -52.20
C ALA A 20 5.47 -40.15 -52.44
N LYS A 21 5.58 -41.44 -52.04
CA LYS A 21 4.66 -42.45 -51.47
C LYS A 21 5.47 -43.72 -51.05
N LYS A 22 4.93 -44.48 -50.08
CA LYS A 22 4.89 -45.96 -49.88
C LYS A 22 6.09 -46.77 -49.29
N THR A 23 5.73 -47.55 -48.25
CA THR A 23 6.40 -48.63 -47.48
C THR A 23 6.34 -50.02 -48.17
N PRO A 24 7.11 -51.06 -47.72
CA PRO A 24 6.55 -52.10 -46.82
C PRO A 24 7.53 -52.78 -45.82
N ALA A 25 6.97 -53.67 -44.99
CA ALA A 25 7.43 -54.18 -43.68
C ALA A 25 8.17 -55.55 -43.68
N LYS A 26 8.84 -55.91 -42.57
CA LYS A 26 8.60 -57.16 -41.77
C LYS A 26 9.45 -57.33 -40.49
N LYS A 27 8.74 -57.69 -39.40
CA LYS A 27 9.03 -58.64 -38.29
C LYS A 27 10.15 -58.38 -37.26
N SER A 28 9.78 -58.21 -35.99
CA SER A 28 9.76 -59.27 -34.94
C SER A 28 9.40 -58.68 -33.55
N VAL A 29 8.75 -59.51 -32.72
CA VAL A 29 8.15 -59.27 -31.38
C VAL A 29 9.06 -60.02 -30.35
N PRO A 30 9.32 -59.61 -29.08
CA PRO A 30 8.29 -59.56 -28.02
C PRO A 30 8.43 -58.61 -26.80
N ALA A 31 7.24 -58.19 -26.34
CA ALA A 31 6.76 -57.91 -24.97
C ALA A 31 7.71 -57.52 -23.83
N LYS A 32 7.47 -56.32 -23.26
CA LYS A 32 7.54 -56.08 -21.81
C LYS A 32 6.39 -55.15 -21.37
N LYS A 33 5.74 -55.58 -20.29
CA LYS A 33 4.54 -54.99 -19.65
C LYS A 33 4.64 -53.47 -19.51
N ALA A 34 3.64 -52.75 -20.01
CA ALA A 34 3.44 -51.35 -19.68
C ALA A 34 3.05 -51.22 -18.21
N ALA A 35 3.94 -50.64 -17.40
CA ALA A 35 3.61 -50.17 -16.07
C ALA A 35 2.48 -49.13 -16.18
N LYS A 36 1.40 -49.32 -15.43
CA LYS A 36 0.34 -48.31 -15.26
C LYS A 36 1.02 -47.00 -14.83
N LYS A 37 0.91 -45.96 -15.67
CA LYS A 37 1.24 -44.59 -15.28
C LYS A 37 0.41 -44.25 -14.05
N ALA A 38 1.08 -44.08 -12.91
CA ALA A 38 0.49 -43.48 -11.74
C ALA A 38 -0.07 -42.11 -12.14
N ALA A 39 -1.34 -41.88 -11.86
CA ALA A 39 -1.95 -40.57 -12.03
C ALA A 39 -1.15 -39.54 -11.22
N PRO A 40 -0.89 -38.33 -11.76
CA PRO A 40 -0.23 -37.30 -11.00
C PRO A 40 -1.09 -36.97 -9.78
N LYS A 41 -0.53 -37.17 -8.58
CA LYS A 41 -1.10 -36.62 -7.34
C LYS A 41 -1.29 -35.13 -7.58
N LYS A 42 -2.55 -34.69 -7.70
CA LYS A 42 -2.90 -33.27 -7.58
C LYS A 42 -2.41 -32.83 -6.21
N THR A 43 -1.30 -32.10 -6.17
CA THR A 43 -0.92 -31.30 -5.02
C THR A 43 -2.11 -30.39 -4.74
N PRO A 44 -2.73 -30.43 -3.54
CA PRO A 44 -3.82 -29.52 -3.26
C PRO A 44 -3.24 -28.10 -3.32
N ALA A 45 -3.93 -27.25 -4.08
CA ALA A 45 -3.60 -25.85 -4.24
C ALA A 45 -3.58 -25.17 -2.86
N LYS A 46 -2.37 -25.03 -2.27
CA LYS A 46 -2.14 -24.23 -1.06
C LYS A 46 -2.63 -22.78 -1.21
N GLY A 47 -2.84 -22.30 -2.44
CA GLY A 47 -3.28 -20.92 -2.69
C GLY A 47 -4.75 -20.61 -2.42
N ILE A 48 -5.63 -21.61 -2.20
CA ILE A 48 -7.07 -21.35 -1.97
C ILE A 48 -7.40 -21.37 -0.46
N ILE A 49 -6.73 -22.20 0.34
CA ILE A 49 -7.02 -22.32 1.78
C ILE A 49 -6.49 -21.11 2.57
N ASP A 50 -5.36 -20.51 2.17
CA ASP A 50 -4.82 -19.31 2.84
C ASP A 50 -5.66 -18.03 2.61
N LYS A 51 -6.58 -18.04 1.64
CA LYS A 51 -7.57 -16.96 1.45
C LYS A 51 -8.82 -17.12 2.32
N ILE A 52 -9.04 -18.30 2.91
CA ILE A 52 -10.33 -18.67 3.55
C ILE A 52 -10.37 -18.32 5.05
N LEU A 53 -9.25 -17.95 5.68
CA LEU A 53 -9.19 -17.80 7.15
C LEU A 53 -8.57 -16.49 7.66
N ARG A 54 -8.40 -15.47 6.82
CA ARG A 54 -8.00 -14.14 7.32
C ARG A 54 -9.21 -13.45 7.95
N LYS A 55 -9.11 -13.08 9.22
CA LYS A 55 -10.14 -12.33 9.91
C LYS A 55 -9.96 -10.85 9.59
N ARG A 56 -11.06 -10.14 9.34
CA ARG A 56 -11.03 -8.68 9.25
C ARG A 56 -10.96 -8.07 10.64
N HIS A 57 -9.99 -7.18 10.82
CA HIS A 57 -9.79 -6.41 12.03
C HIS A 57 -10.00 -4.93 11.75
N THR A 58 -10.60 -4.24 12.71
CA THR A 58 -10.74 -2.78 12.72
C THR A 58 -10.14 -2.26 14.01
N ILE A 59 -9.21 -1.31 13.89
CA ILE A 59 -8.59 -0.63 15.04
C ILE A 59 -8.88 0.86 14.92
N TYR A 60 -9.31 1.48 16.02
CA TYR A 60 -9.36 2.93 16.15
C TYR A 60 -8.26 3.38 17.10
N ILE A 61 -7.44 4.31 16.63
CA ILE A 61 -6.40 4.97 17.41
C ILE A 61 -6.88 6.37 17.71
N GLU A 62 -7.19 6.62 18.97
CA GLU A 62 -7.65 7.93 19.43
C GLU A 62 -6.52 8.97 19.40
N SER A 63 -6.88 10.24 19.25
CA SER A 63 -5.95 11.38 19.25
C SER A 63 -5.00 11.41 20.46
N ALA A 64 -5.43 10.93 21.62
CA ALA A 64 -4.59 10.82 22.82
C ALA A 64 -3.34 9.94 22.62
N ALA A 65 -3.36 8.99 21.68
CA ALA A 65 -2.24 8.09 21.39
C ALA A 65 -1.20 8.66 20.42
N PHE A 66 -1.45 9.83 19.83
CA PHE A 66 -0.46 10.51 18.99
C PHE A 66 0.66 11.10 19.85
N PHE A 67 1.81 11.36 19.23
CA PHE A 67 2.97 11.96 19.89
C PHE A 67 3.39 13.18 19.09
N PRO A 68 3.82 14.28 19.73
CA PRO A 68 4.51 15.33 19.00
C PRO A 68 5.85 14.80 18.48
N LEU A 69 6.24 15.21 17.27
CA LEU A 69 7.49 14.76 16.66
C LEU A 69 8.73 15.11 17.51
N SER A 70 8.67 16.19 18.28
CA SER A 70 9.68 16.57 19.27
C SER A 70 9.04 16.76 20.65
N SER A 71 9.60 16.09 21.66
CA SER A 71 9.10 16.15 23.04
C SER A 71 9.29 17.54 23.68
N ALA A 72 10.28 18.31 23.21
CA ALA A 72 10.54 19.66 23.70
C ALA A 72 9.55 20.70 23.13
N THR A 73 8.80 20.35 22.08
CA THR A 73 7.90 21.29 21.36
C THR A 73 6.42 21.13 21.71
N GLY A 74 6.06 20.22 22.63
CA GLY A 74 4.77 20.19 23.34
C GLY A 74 3.60 19.46 22.64
N TYR A 75 2.45 19.43 23.34
CA TYR A 75 1.18 18.78 23.01
C TYR A 75 0.03 19.72 23.41
N VAL A 76 -1.05 19.78 22.63
CA VAL A 76 -2.28 20.50 23.03
C VAL A 76 -3.51 19.60 22.89
N ASP A 77 -4.26 19.48 23.99
CA ASP A 77 -5.49 18.70 24.17
C ASP A 77 -6.62 19.63 24.62
N HIS A 78 -7.77 19.58 23.96
CA HIS A 78 -8.88 20.47 24.28
C HIS A 78 -10.21 19.73 24.47
N PHE A 79 -10.15 18.47 24.91
CA PHE A 79 -11.23 17.61 25.44
C PHE A 79 -12.58 17.52 24.71
N GLN A 80 -12.72 18.23 23.58
CA GLN A 80 -13.39 17.93 22.32
C GLN A 80 -13.19 19.18 21.45
N ASP A 81 -12.03 19.29 20.80
CA ASP A 81 -11.93 18.98 19.38
C ASP A 81 -10.48 18.58 18.97
N GLY A 82 -10.09 17.31 19.20
CA GLY A 82 -8.86 16.65 18.72
C GLY A 82 -7.52 17.13 19.30
N ARG A 83 -6.43 16.44 18.93
CA ARG A 83 -5.04 16.79 19.30
C ARG A 83 -4.39 17.72 18.28
N CYS A 84 -3.56 18.63 18.79
CA CYS A 84 -2.70 19.54 18.03
C CYS A 84 -1.26 19.50 18.55
N ALA A 85 -0.30 19.89 17.70
CA ALA A 85 1.02 20.30 18.18
C ALA A 85 0.94 21.68 18.85
N ALA A 86 1.73 21.90 19.90
CA ALA A 86 1.70 23.16 20.66
C ALA A 86 2.32 24.35 19.90
N VAL A 87 3.17 24.07 18.93
CA VAL A 87 3.77 25.07 18.04
C VAL A 87 3.24 24.82 16.65
N ALA A 88 2.57 25.79 16.03
CA ALA A 88 2.26 25.73 14.61
C ALA A 88 3.51 26.09 13.78
N PRO A 89 3.79 25.41 12.65
CA PRO A 89 3.10 24.27 12.03
C PRO A 89 3.71 22.91 12.45
N GLY A 90 3.62 22.53 13.72
CA GLY A 90 4.23 21.32 14.26
C GLY A 90 3.50 20.03 13.90
N ASP A 91 4.20 18.90 14.09
CA ASP A 91 3.77 17.62 13.55
C ASP A 91 3.35 16.65 14.66
N LEU A 92 2.32 15.85 14.36
CA LEU A 92 1.88 14.73 15.19
C LEU A 92 2.13 13.41 14.48
N SER A 93 2.61 12.42 15.22
CA SER A 93 2.85 11.07 14.70
C SER A 93 2.20 10.01 15.57
N VAL A 94 1.77 8.89 14.98
CA VAL A 94 1.30 7.73 15.74
C VAL A 94 1.76 6.43 15.11
N ALA A 95 2.24 5.51 15.94
CA ALA A 95 2.59 4.17 15.52
C ALA A 95 1.33 3.35 15.21
N LEU A 96 1.39 2.53 14.17
CA LEU A 96 0.28 1.67 13.75
C LEU A 96 0.56 0.24 14.22
N PRO A 97 -0.24 -0.31 15.16
CA PRO A 97 -0.03 -1.65 15.71
C PRO A 97 -0.59 -2.71 14.76
N ILE A 98 0.03 -2.87 13.59
CA ILE A 98 -0.42 -3.83 12.57
C ILE A 98 0.51 -5.05 12.59
N PRO A 99 0.00 -6.29 12.71
CA PRO A 99 0.84 -7.48 12.75
C PRO A 99 1.53 -7.75 11.40
N VAL A 100 2.74 -8.28 11.46
CA VAL A 100 3.50 -8.73 10.28
C VAL A 100 2.71 -9.78 9.53
N GLY A 101 2.56 -9.60 8.21
CA GLY A 101 1.77 -10.49 7.34
C GLY A 101 0.31 -10.09 7.16
N ALA A 102 -0.17 -9.06 7.88
CA ALA A 102 -1.47 -8.45 7.65
C ALA A 102 -1.56 -7.80 6.27
N ILE A 103 -2.77 -7.75 5.71
CA ILE A 103 -3.07 -7.02 4.49
C ILE A 103 -3.92 -5.82 4.86
N LEU A 104 -3.32 -4.63 4.82
CA LEU A 104 -3.99 -3.37 5.04
C LEU A 104 -5.03 -3.11 3.93
N LYS A 105 -6.25 -2.75 4.33
CA LYS A 105 -7.37 -2.48 3.44
C LYS A 105 -7.71 -1.02 3.37
N SER A 106 -7.65 -0.32 4.50
CA SER A 106 -7.85 1.12 4.53
C SER A 106 -7.22 1.76 5.76
N ILE A 107 -6.83 3.02 5.61
CA ILE A 107 -6.51 3.95 6.68
C ILE A 107 -7.46 5.13 6.54
N SER A 108 -8.22 5.43 7.58
CA SER A 108 -9.07 6.61 7.64
C SER A 108 -8.52 7.58 8.67
N ILE A 109 -8.26 8.82 8.27
CA ILE A 109 -7.83 9.90 9.18
C ILE A 109 -9.07 10.75 9.50
N HIS A 110 -9.39 10.87 10.77
CA HIS A 110 -10.47 11.71 11.29
C HIS A 110 -9.86 13.00 11.85
N TYR A 111 -10.18 14.13 11.24
CA TYR A 111 -9.50 15.39 11.50
C TYR A 111 -10.44 16.59 11.33
N MET A 112 -9.96 17.74 11.75
CA MET A 112 -10.52 19.03 11.41
C MET A 112 -9.42 19.88 10.77
N ASN A 113 -9.75 20.52 9.66
CA ASN A 113 -8.88 21.48 8.98
C ASN A 113 -9.73 22.68 8.60
N THR A 114 -9.66 23.75 9.38
CA THR A 114 -10.40 24.99 9.09
C THR A 114 -9.59 25.99 8.28
N THR A 115 -8.35 25.65 7.91
CA THR A 115 -7.48 26.50 7.07
C THR A 115 -7.95 26.50 5.61
N THR A 116 -7.27 27.25 4.74
CA THR A 116 -7.51 27.21 3.29
C THR A 116 -6.66 26.17 2.56
N ASN A 117 -5.71 25.54 3.26
CA ASN A 117 -4.68 24.71 2.65
C ASN A 117 -4.99 23.23 2.88
N THR A 118 -4.77 22.42 1.85
CA THR A 118 -4.74 20.96 1.99
C THR A 118 -3.46 20.56 2.72
N VAL A 119 -3.59 19.80 3.81
CA VAL A 119 -2.46 19.20 4.52
C VAL A 119 -2.22 17.81 3.93
N ILE A 120 -0.96 17.38 3.85
CA ILE A 120 -0.62 16.03 3.40
C ILE A 120 -0.15 15.23 4.60
N ALA A 121 -0.93 14.24 4.99
CA ALA A 121 -0.48 13.24 5.95
C ALA A 121 0.35 12.18 5.24
N PHE A 122 1.36 11.67 5.94
CA PHE A 122 2.30 10.68 5.44
C PHE A 122 2.07 9.36 6.17
N PHE A 123 1.79 8.30 5.41
CA PHE A 123 1.92 6.94 5.92
C PHE A 123 3.34 6.46 5.63
N LEU A 124 4.12 6.23 6.69
CA LEU A 124 5.55 5.99 6.63
C LEU A 124 5.90 4.62 7.22
N ARG A 125 6.98 4.02 6.71
CA ARG A 125 7.62 2.85 7.31
C ARG A 125 9.09 3.12 7.60
N LYS A 126 9.59 2.64 8.74
CA LYS A 126 11.00 2.77 9.13
C LYS A 126 11.59 1.39 9.43
N HIS A 127 12.73 1.09 8.81
CA HIS A 127 13.38 -0.20 9.01
C HIS A 127 14.02 -0.27 10.40
N ALA A 128 13.71 -1.32 11.16
CA ALA A 128 14.16 -1.47 12.56
C ALA A 128 15.69 -1.48 12.70
N ASN A 129 16.41 -2.08 11.74
CA ASN A 129 17.88 -2.25 11.82
C ASN A 129 18.70 -1.26 11.00
N ARG A 130 18.09 -0.26 10.35
CA ARG A 130 18.84 0.68 9.50
C ARG A 130 18.94 2.03 10.18
N HIS A 131 20.14 2.37 10.69
CA HIS A 131 20.50 3.73 11.05
C HIS A 131 20.69 4.55 9.77
N SER A 132 19.60 5.05 9.20
CA SER A 132 19.68 6.17 8.27
C SER A 132 19.03 7.38 8.95
N PRO A 133 19.65 8.58 8.89
CA PRO A 133 19.05 9.81 9.41
C PRO A 133 17.66 10.08 8.79
N SER A 134 17.44 9.61 7.56
CA SER A 134 16.18 9.71 6.81
C SER A 134 15.59 8.34 6.43
N GLY A 135 15.82 7.29 7.25
CA GLY A 135 15.47 5.88 6.95
C GLY A 135 13.98 5.54 6.85
N GLU A 136 13.16 6.55 6.64
CA GLU A 136 11.72 6.50 6.48
C GLU A 136 11.47 6.28 4.99
N ILE A 137 10.68 5.27 4.66
CA ILE A 137 10.23 5.00 3.30
C ILE A 137 8.76 5.34 3.27
N GLU A 138 8.39 6.25 2.39
CA GLU A 138 7.01 6.69 2.23
C GLU A 138 6.17 5.57 1.61
N MET A 139 5.01 5.28 2.21
CA MET A 139 4.07 4.28 1.71
C MET A 139 2.87 4.91 1.00
N SER A 140 2.37 6.04 1.50
CA SER A 140 1.25 6.75 0.89
C SER A 140 1.18 8.22 1.33
N PHE A 141 0.57 9.05 0.49
CA PHE A 141 0.25 10.45 0.74
C PHE A 141 -1.26 10.60 0.85
N ILE A 142 -1.74 11.09 1.99
CA ILE A 142 -3.17 11.21 2.28
C ILE A 142 -3.50 12.70 2.35
N ASN A 143 -4.20 13.19 1.33
CA ASN A 143 -4.63 14.59 1.28
C ASN A 143 -5.75 14.85 2.29
N LEU A 144 -5.55 15.85 3.14
CA LEU A 144 -6.47 16.32 4.15
C LEU A 144 -7.00 17.72 3.75
N PRO A 145 -7.97 17.80 2.82
CA PRO A 145 -8.54 19.07 2.37
C PRO A 145 -9.21 19.85 3.51
N PRO A 146 -9.43 21.15 3.32
CA PRO A 146 -10.15 21.96 4.30
C PRO A 146 -11.64 21.57 4.40
N GLY A 147 -12.21 21.76 5.59
CA GLY A 147 -13.64 21.67 5.85
C GLY A 147 -14.41 22.73 5.09
N THR A 148 -15.54 22.35 4.49
CA THR A 148 -16.35 23.24 3.66
C THR A 148 -17.61 23.78 4.35
N LEU A 149 -17.98 23.26 5.53
CA LEU A 149 -19.22 23.60 6.23
C LEU A 149 -19.01 23.70 7.76
N PRO A 150 -19.06 24.91 8.33
CA PRO A 150 -19.20 25.11 9.78
C PRO A 150 -20.57 24.63 10.29
N PRO A 151 -20.73 24.20 11.56
CA PRO A 151 -19.72 24.20 12.64
C PRO A 151 -18.86 22.93 12.66
N ASP A 152 -19.36 21.83 12.10
CA ASP A 152 -18.69 20.54 12.12
C ASP A 152 -17.70 20.44 10.95
N ASN A 153 -16.56 21.10 11.11
CA ASN A 153 -15.41 20.98 10.20
C ASN A 153 -14.70 19.61 10.34
N TYR A 154 -15.43 18.60 10.79
CA TYR A 154 -14.97 17.25 10.99
C TYR A 154 -15.05 16.43 9.72
N LEU A 155 -13.86 16.07 9.24
CA LEU A 155 -13.68 15.35 8.01
C LEU A 155 -13.09 13.97 8.30
N THR A 156 -13.45 13.03 7.43
CA THR A 156 -12.79 11.72 7.36
C THR A 156 -12.31 11.52 5.94
N VAL A 157 -11.02 11.33 5.78
CA VAL A 157 -10.44 10.90 4.50
C VAL A 157 -9.98 9.47 4.65
N THR A 158 -10.32 8.63 3.69
CA THR A 158 -9.94 7.22 3.67
C THR A 158 -9.01 6.96 2.49
N ASP A 159 -7.82 6.47 2.79
CA ASP A 159 -6.88 5.93 1.81
C ASP A 159 -7.00 4.41 1.75
N THR A 160 -6.98 3.89 0.52
CA THR A 160 -6.99 2.47 0.19
C THR A 160 -5.86 2.11 -0.77
N THR A 161 -5.00 3.08 -1.09
CA THR A 161 -3.93 2.96 -2.07
C THR A 161 -2.62 2.60 -1.38
N PHE A 162 -2.36 1.30 -1.26
CA PHE A 162 -1.14 0.80 -0.62
C PHE A 162 -0.24 0.08 -1.62
N PRO A 163 1.08 0.32 -1.58
CA PRO A 163 2.04 -0.42 -2.39
C PRO A 163 1.99 -1.92 -2.02
N ASP A 164 2.37 -2.77 -2.97
CA ASP A 164 2.40 -4.24 -2.81
C ASP A 164 1.08 -4.85 -2.29
N GLY A 165 -0.06 -4.19 -2.57
CA GLY A 165 -1.38 -4.64 -2.14
C GLY A 165 -1.63 -4.51 -0.63
N GLY A 166 -0.85 -3.69 0.08
CA GLY A 166 -1.02 -3.40 1.51
C GLY A 166 -0.43 -4.46 2.45
N VAL A 167 0.41 -5.36 1.93
CA VAL A 167 1.04 -6.41 2.76
C VAL A 167 2.06 -5.80 3.72
N ILE A 168 1.84 -5.98 5.02
CA ILE A 168 2.77 -5.57 6.07
C ILE A 168 3.94 -6.55 6.14
N GLN A 169 5.13 -6.05 5.84
CA GLN A 169 6.36 -6.83 5.83
C GLN A 169 7.05 -6.81 7.20
N ASP A 170 7.76 -7.89 7.49
CA ASP A 170 8.63 -7.99 8.67
C ASP A 170 9.74 -6.91 8.61
N LYS A 171 10.25 -6.50 9.78
CA LYS A 171 11.37 -5.55 9.97
C LYS A 171 11.06 -4.05 9.81
N PHE A 172 9.79 -3.67 9.65
CA PHE A 172 9.40 -2.26 9.55
C PHE A 172 8.43 -1.84 10.66
N LEU A 173 8.73 -0.71 11.30
CA LEU A 173 7.76 0.04 12.10
C LEU A 173 6.93 0.91 11.16
N HIS A 174 5.61 0.84 11.28
CA HIS A 174 4.66 1.62 10.49
C HIS A 174 4.06 2.72 11.35
N TYR A 175 3.96 3.93 10.82
CA TYR A 175 3.39 5.07 11.54
C TYR A 175 2.80 6.08 10.57
N ILE A 176 1.88 6.89 11.07
CA ILE A 176 1.34 8.04 10.34
C ILE A 176 1.95 9.29 10.95
N THR A 177 2.36 10.24 10.11
CA THR A 177 2.73 11.60 10.50
C THR A 177 1.79 12.57 9.82
N ILE A 178 1.23 13.50 10.60
CA ILE A 178 0.35 14.57 10.13
C ILE A 178 1.07 15.88 10.45
N PRO A 179 1.65 16.54 9.43
CA PRO A 179 2.37 17.78 9.65
C PRO A 179 1.43 18.97 9.80
N GLY A 180 1.96 20.08 10.30
CA GLY A 180 1.23 21.36 10.28
C GLY A 180 -0.02 21.38 11.15
N THR A 181 -0.08 20.53 12.17
CA THR A 181 -1.15 20.56 13.18
C THR A 181 -0.91 21.70 14.15
N GLY A 182 -1.97 22.32 14.65
CA GLY A 182 -1.85 23.48 15.53
C GLY A 182 -3.01 24.45 15.40
N ASP A 183 -2.98 25.45 16.27
CA ASP A 183 -3.83 26.64 16.21
C ASP A 183 -3.10 27.74 15.45
N PHE A 184 -3.83 28.45 14.59
CA PHE A 184 -3.32 29.45 13.68
C PHE A 184 -4.06 30.78 13.87
N PRO A 185 -3.47 31.91 13.43
CA PRO A 185 -4.12 33.22 13.51
C PRO A 185 -5.52 33.21 12.87
N GLY A 186 -6.46 33.94 13.48
CA GLY A 186 -7.84 34.03 12.98
C GLY A 186 -8.76 32.86 13.37
N GLY A 187 -8.38 32.06 14.37
CA GLY A 187 -9.18 30.91 14.83
C GLY A 187 -9.11 29.71 13.89
N LEU A 188 -8.14 29.72 12.97
CA LEU A 188 -7.88 28.60 12.07
C LEU A 188 -7.18 27.48 12.86
N LYS A 189 -7.49 26.22 12.54
CA LYS A 189 -7.04 25.06 13.31
C LYS A 189 -6.89 23.84 12.42
N ILE A 190 -5.82 23.09 12.65
CA ILE A 190 -5.63 21.74 12.13
C ILE A 190 -5.46 20.81 13.33
N SER A 191 -6.39 19.87 13.49
CA SER A 191 -6.40 18.92 14.61
C SER A 191 -6.81 17.53 14.17
N VAL A 192 -6.35 16.53 14.91
CA VAL A 192 -6.59 15.11 14.59
C VAL A 192 -7.41 14.50 15.72
N ARG A 193 -8.54 13.86 15.39
CA ARG A 193 -9.36 13.10 16.36
C ARG A 193 -8.91 11.67 16.50
N GLY A 194 -8.43 11.08 15.42
CA GLY A 194 -7.91 9.72 15.46
C GLY A 194 -7.74 9.13 14.07
N VAL A 195 -7.31 7.87 14.05
CA VAL A 195 -7.12 7.07 12.84
C VAL A 195 -7.85 5.75 12.98
N SER A 196 -8.65 5.39 11.98
CA SER A 196 -9.17 4.03 11.84
C SER A 196 -8.31 3.23 10.86
N LEU A 197 -8.01 1.99 11.19
CA LEU A 197 -7.33 1.03 10.31
C LEU A 197 -8.20 -0.20 10.12
N VAL A 198 -8.27 -0.67 8.88
CA VAL A 198 -8.89 -1.95 8.54
C VAL A 198 -7.83 -2.83 7.89
N TYR A 199 -7.65 -4.03 8.40
CA TYR A 199 -6.72 -5.02 7.82
C TYR A 199 -7.28 -6.44 7.94
N ASP A 200 -6.83 -7.32 7.04
CA ASP A 200 -7.12 -8.75 7.09
C ASP A 200 -5.85 -9.50 7.58
N PHE A 201 -5.97 -10.29 8.63
CA PHE A 201 -4.87 -11.11 9.19
C PHE A 201 -5.34 -12.53 9.49
#